data_AF-A0A3N7C4G5-F1
#
_entry.id   AF-A0A3N7C4G5-F1
#
_cell.length_a   1.000
_cell.length_b   1.000
_cell.length_c   1.000
_cell.angle_alpha   90.00
_cell.angle_beta   90.00
_cell.angle_gamma   90.00
#
_symmetry.space_group_name_H-M   'P 1'
#
loop_
_entity.id
_entity.type
_entity.pdbx_description
1 polymer ?
#
loop_
_entity_poly.entity_id
_entity_poly.type
_entity_poly.pdbx_seq_one_letter_code
_entity_poly.pdbx_strand_id
1 'polypeptide(L)'
;MPKHLLSSLGLILLFTAGPSAAQGEAAAAADVAQRLRQATPSVQPYTAEEIARRHAGKGLSDCFWTGTLKSDTFNILSPDLGVVYWIAQFKLPVGASLSLEGEFPHARYLSFASYNPMGQPVDSLSDLLIRPAPGSSNPFLPGADRQAKQRQYTVALQPRDLQAGQRVDEAQRPPNTLFMPDEAGVYQLWMRVYVPDQGRDVKGGVALPRPQLRLASGHRLDGEALCRAIGVPEAAVRDYRSTAEGNRALFKIPGARAPYHPAQPAPVSWNSFFNPLHTLSNVLINTPFEGMRSRIDASRRSGFYGTLDNSYMTTYLDDRYGQTLLLRGKAPRTAVTWRGGPKMTGELDMRYWSLCKGRSIADGAVDACLFDEQVPLNEQGRYNIVVSSPAHRPANARAECGVAWLPWGEGDGIGNPHGGYLIFRHLLPSPAFAHSLAKVQKPGEERQVLGDYYPDLAYQDKAAFEARGCPAR
;
A
#
# COMPACT_ATOMS: atom_id res chain seq x y z
N MET A 1 -0.89 -24.80 -3.70
CA MET A 1 -1.63 -25.63 -2.72
C MET A 1 -2.83 -24.86 -2.17
N PRO A 2 -4.08 -25.31 -2.38
CA PRO A 2 -5.22 -24.81 -1.58
C PRO A 2 -6.17 -25.88 -1.03
N LYS A 3 -5.87 -27.18 -1.16
CA LYS A 3 -6.82 -28.24 -0.77
C LYS A 3 -6.84 -28.60 0.71
N HIS A 4 -5.80 -28.28 1.49
CA HIS A 4 -5.65 -28.81 2.85
C HIS A 4 -6.07 -27.87 3.99
N LEU A 5 -6.42 -26.60 3.74
CA LEU A 5 -6.94 -25.71 4.80
C LEU A 5 -8.46 -25.80 4.99
N LEU A 6 -9.20 -26.35 4.02
CA LEU A 6 -10.67 -26.26 3.96
C LEU A 6 -11.41 -27.47 4.52
N SER A 7 -10.75 -28.61 4.78
CA SER A 7 -11.39 -29.80 5.35
C SER A 7 -11.68 -29.66 6.85
N SER A 8 -11.03 -28.74 7.54
CA SER A 8 -11.10 -28.63 9.01
C SER A 8 -12.24 -27.73 9.51
N LEU A 9 -12.91 -26.99 8.62
CA LEU A 9 -14.03 -26.09 8.98
C LEU A 9 -15.36 -26.82 9.19
N GLY A 10 -15.50 -28.05 8.70
CA GLY A 10 -16.74 -28.83 8.79
C GLY A 10 -16.89 -29.70 10.05
N LEU A 11 -15.87 -29.82 10.90
CA LEU A 11 -15.82 -30.89 11.90
C LEU A 11 -15.57 -30.43 13.35
N ILE A 12 -15.97 -29.22 13.75
CA ILE A 12 -15.91 -28.80 15.17
C ILE A 12 -17.08 -27.86 15.49
N LEU A 13 -18.30 -28.40 15.55
CA LEU A 13 -19.49 -27.75 16.12
C LEU A 13 -20.44 -28.84 16.65
N LEU A 14 -19.97 -29.59 17.64
CA LEU A 14 -20.82 -30.44 18.46
C LEU A 14 -20.37 -30.24 19.90
N PHE A 15 -21.04 -29.34 20.63
CA PHE A 15 -21.51 -29.60 21.99
C PHE A 15 -22.49 -28.47 22.42
N THR A 16 -23.72 -28.88 22.72
CA THR A 16 -24.86 -28.13 23.32
C THR A 16 -25.76 -27.25 22.43
N ALA A 17 -26.11 -27.71 21.23
CA ALA A 17 -27.30 -27.22 20.50
C ALA A 17 -28.09 -28.39 19.90
N GLY A 18 -29.43 -28.29 19.85
CA GLY A 18 -30.29 -29.29 19.22
C GLY A 18 -29.95 -29.47 17.72
N PRO A 19 -30.22 -30.64 17.12
CA PRO A 19 -29.74 -31.00 15.79
C PRO A 19 -30.14 -30.03 14.66
N SER A 20 -31.29 -29.35 14.77
CA SER A 20 -31.70 -28.34 13.77
C SER A 20 -30.99 -26.99 13.92
N ALA A 21 -30.64 -26.59 15.15
CA ALA A 21 -29.90 -25.35 15.42
C ALA A 21 -28.44 -25.49 14.98
N ALA A 22 -27.81 -26.64 15.28
CA ALA A 22 -26.45 -26.94 14.81
C ALA A 22 -26.36 -27.02 13.27
N GLN A 23 -27.39 -27.53 12.59
CA GLN A 23 -27.48 -27.53 11.13
C GLN A 23 -27.63 -26.11 10.56
N GLY A 24 -28.42 -25.24 11.20
CA GLY A 24 -28.59 -23.84 10.80
C GLY A 24 -27.30 -23.02 10.93
N GLU A 25 -26.57 -23.18 12.03
CA GLU A 25 -25.27 -22.52 12.24
C GLU A 25 -24.21 -23.00 11.23
N ALA A 26 -24.16 -24.31 10.95
CA ALA A 26 -23.25 -24.86 9.95
C ALA A 26 -23.55 -24.34 8.53
N ALA A 27 -24.83 -24.22 8.15
CA ALA A 27 -25.24 -23.66 6.87
C ALA A 27 -24.86 -22.17 6.74
N ALA A 28 -25.05 -21.39 7.80
CA ALA A 28 -24.69 -19.97 7.81
C ALA A 28 -23.17 -19.76 7.74
N ALA A 29 -22.38 -20.59 8.45
CA ALA A 29 -20.92 -20.56 8.35
C ALA A 29 -20.43 -20.96 6.94
N ALA A 30 -21.09 -21.93 6.31
CA ALA A 30 -20.78 -22.34 4.92
C ALA A 30 -21.07 -21.22 3.91
N ASP A 31 -22.19 -20.51 4.07
CA ASP A 31 -22.54 -19.33 3.26
C ASP A 31 -21.50 -18.20 3.42
N VAL A 32 -21.09 -17.89 4.65
CA VAL A 32 -20.03 -16.90 4.91
C VAL A 32 -18.70 -17.31 4.28
N ALA A 33 -18.32 -18.58 4.39
CA ALA A 33 -17.12 -19.09 3.73
C ALA A 33 -17.22 -19.00 2.20
N GLN A 34 -18.40 -19.20 1.62
CA GLN A 34 -18.65 -19.02 0.19
C GLN A 34 -18.54 -17.56 -0.23
N ARG A 35 -19.10 -16.62 0.54
CA ARG A 35 -18.98 -15.17 0.29
C ARG A 35 -17.52 -14.73 0.30
N LEU A 36 -16.74 -15.19 1.28
CA LEU A 36 -15.30 -14.94 1.31
C LEU A 36 -14.58 -15.47 0.07
N ARG A 37 -14.93 -16.66 -0.41
CA ARG A 37 -14.38 -17.23 -1.66
C ARG A 37 -14.78 -16.41 -2.89
N GLN A 38 -16.04 -16.00 -3.00
CA GLN A 38 -16.51 -15.18 -4.12
C GLN A 38 -15.90 -13.78 -4.14
N ALA A 39 -15.66 -13.22 -2.96
CA ALA A 39 -14.99 -11.92 -2.80
C ALA A 39 -13.47 -12.05 -2.83
N THR A 40 -12.91 -13.27 -2.84
CA THR A 40 -11.46 -13.49 -2.95
C THR A 40 -11.00 -12.92 -4.28
N PRO A 41 -10.21 -11.85 -4.25
CA PRO A 41 -9.85 -11.18 -5.48
C PRO A 41 -8.74 -11.94 -6.21
N SER A 42 -8.69 -11.76 -7.51
CA SER A 42 -7.76 -12.47 -8.40
C SER A 42 -6.86 -11.48 -9.14
N VAL A 43 -5.62 -11.87 -9.39
CA VAL A 43 -4.68 -11.07 -10.18
C VAL A 43 -5.02 -11.21 -11.66
N GLN A 44 -5.35 -10.09 -12.30
CA GLN A 44 -5.76 -10.00 -13.69
C GLN A 44 -4.81 -9.06 -14.45
N PRO A 45 -4.34 -9.45 -15.64
CA PRO A 45 -3.52 -8.59 -16.48
C PRO A 45 -4.37 -7.57 -17.25
N TYR A 46 -3.82 -6.37 -17.46
CA TYR A 46 -4.34 -5.44 -18.47
C TYR A 46 -3.83 -5.83 -19.86
N THR A 47 -4.63 -5.55 -20.89
CA THR A 47 -4.19 -5.72 -22.29
C THR A 47 -3.17 -4.64 -22.66
N ALA A 48 -2.29 -4.95 -23.61
CA ALA A 48 -1.31 -3.98 -24.12
C ALA A 48 -2.01 -2.74 -24.72
N GLU A 49 -3.15 -2.93 -25.39
CA GLU A 49 -3.97 -1.83 -25.91
C GLU A 49 -4.52 -0.92 -24.81
N GLU A 50 -5.05 -1.50 -23.73
CA GLU A 50 -5.54 -0.71 -22.60
C GLU A 50 -4.40 0.08 -21.95
N ILE A 51 -3.24 -0.56 -21.74
CA ILE A 51 -2.05 0.11 -21.21
C ILE A 51 -1.63 1.26 -22.13
N ALA A 52 -1.46 1.01 -23.44
CA ALA A 52 -1.08 2.03 -24.40
C ALA A 52 -2.07 3.21 -24.41
N ARG A 53 -3.37 2.93 -24.45
CA ARG A 53 -4.44 3.95 -24.43
C ARG A 53 -4.37 4.81 -23.17
N ARG A 54 -4.20 4.20 -22.00
CA ARG A 54 -4.15 4.93 -20.73
C ARG A 54 -2.88 5.76 -20.55
N HIS A 55 -1.79 5.41 -21.24
CA HIS A 55 -0.51 6.13 -21.17
C HIS A 55 -0.26 7.11 -22.32
N ALA A 56 -1.07 7.05 -23.38
CA ALA A 56 -0.92 7.88 -24.56
C ALA A 56 -0.78 9.37 -24.20
N GLY A 57 0.30 10.00 -24.68
CA GLY A 57 0.57 11.44 -24.50
C GLY A 57 1.00 11.87 -23.09
N LYS A 58 1.16 10.94 -22.13
CA LYS A 58 1.49 11.30 -20.74
C LYS A 58 2.99 11.38 -20.44
N GLY A 59 3.85 10.78 -21.27
CA GLY A 59 5.29 10.74 -21.02
C GLY A 59 5.69 9.96 -19.76
N LEU A 60 4.85 8.99 -19.36
CA LEU A 60 5.01 8.19 -18.14
C LEU A 60 5.48 6.76 -18.41
N SER A 61 5.65 6.41 -19.67
CA SER A 61 6.06 5.07 -20.09
C SER A 61 7.12 5.15 -21.19
N ASP A 62 8.02 4.18 -21.17
CA ASP A 62 8.91 3.84 -22.27
C ASP A 62 8.72 2.35 -22.61
N CYS A 63 9.63 1.76 -23.39
CA CYS A 63 9.48 0.36 -23.80
C CYS A 63 9.73 -0.66 -22.67
N PHE A 64 10.26 -0.24 -21.52
CA PHE A 64 10.54 -1.09 -20.36
C PHE A 64 9.66 -0.72 -19.16
N TRP A 65 9.52 0.57 -18.87
CA TRP A 65 8.77 1.09 -17.73
C TRP A 65 7.38 1.55 -18.12
N THR A 66 6.38 1.15 -17.34
CA THR A 66 5.01 1.63 -17.40
C THR A 66 4.65 2.34 -16.09
N GLY A 67 4.49 3.67 -16.10
CA GLY A 67 4.24 4.48 -14.90
C GLY A 67 2.77 4.56 -14.44
N THR A 68 2.45 4.04 -13.26
CA THR A 68 1.13 4.16 -12.65
C THR A 68 1.10 5.25 -11.57
N LEU A 69 0.09 6.12 -11.63
CA LEU A 69 -0.05 7.31 -10.79
C LEU A 69 -1.41 7.33 -10.10
N LYS A 70 -2.50 7.46 -10.87
CA LYS A 70 -3.87 7.74 -10.38
C LYS A 70 -4.91 7.21 -11.38
N SER A 71 -6.16 7.64 -11.26
CA SER A 71 -7.29 7.19 -12.11
C SER A 71 -7.03 7.38 -13.61
N ASP A 72 -6.21 8.35 -13.97
CA ASP A 72 -5.87 8.68 -15.34
C ASP A 72 -4.83 7.73 -15.96
N THR A 73 -4.11 6.93 -15.16
CA THR A 73 -3.35 5.75 -15.62
C THR A 73 -3.96 4.48 -15.00
N PHE A 74 -3.66 4.17 -13.75
CA PHE A 74 -4.16 3.00 -13.03
C PHE A 74 -4.29 3.33 -11.53
N ASN A 75 -5.52 3.39 -11.03
CA ASN A 75 -5.83 3.56 -9.60
C ASN A 75 -6.21 2.22 -9.00
N ILE A 76 -5.19 1.40 -8.74
CA ILE A 76 -5.34 -0.01 -8.41
C ILE A 76 -4.60 -0.33 -7.12
N LEU A 77 -4.98 -1.43 -6.46
CA LEU A 77 -4.22 -1.99 -5.33
C LEU A 77 -4.06 -1.06 -4.12
N SER A 78 -5.06 -0.19 -3.89
CA SER A 78 -5.06 0.80 -2.83
C SER A 78 -3.81 1.70 -2.91
N PRO A 79 -3.60 2.44 -4.03
CA PRO A 79 -2.36 3.15 -4.24
C PRO A 79 -2.28 4.34 -3.29
N ASP A 80 -1.05 4.74 -2.96
CA ASP A 80 -0.82 5.98 -2.24
C ASP A 80 -0.61 7.12 -3.25
N LEU A 81 -1.41 8.17 -3.15
CA LEU A 81 -1.39 9.29 -4.10
C LEU A 81 -0.20 10.24 -3.91
N GLY A 82 0.61 10.04 -2.86
CA GLY A 82 1.93 10.65 -2.67
C GLY A 82 3.07 9.87 -3.33
N VAL A 83 2.74 8.80 -4.07
CA VAL A 83 3.71 7.88 -4.67
C VAL A 83 3.46 7.76 -6.16
N VAL A 84 4.55 7.60 -6.89
CA VAL A 84 4.54 7.22 -8.30
C VAL A 84 5.17 5.85 -8.43
N TYR A 85 4.52 4.96 -9.16
CA TYR A 85 4.98 3.60 -9.36
C TYR A 85 5.37 3.43 -10.82
N TRP A 86 6.52 2.83 -11.12
CA TRP A 86 6.85 2.36 -12.46
C TRP A 86 6.97 0.85 -12.43
N ILE A 87 6.27 0.20 -13.35
CA ILE A 87 6.17 -1.25 -13.41
C ILE A 87 6.87 -1.73 -14.66
N ALA A 88 7.63 -2.82 -14.54
CA ALA A 88 8.20 -3.55 -15.67
C ALA A 88 7.88 -5.04 -15.54
N GLN A 89 7.55 -5.66 -16.67
CA GLN A 89 7.44 -7.10 -16.83
C GLN A 89 8.34 -7.52 -17.98
N PHE A 90 9.18 -8.51 -17.75
CA PHE A 90 10.16 -8.92 -18.75
C PHE A 90 10.52 -10.40 -18.62
N LYS A 91 11.09 -10.95 -19.69
CA LYS A 91 11.72 -12.28 -19.69
C LYS A 91 13.21 -12.13 -19.91
N LEU A 92 14.03 -12.87 -19.18
CA LEU A 92 15.46 -12.92 -19.45
C LEU A 92 15.79 -14.12 -20.34
N PRO A 93 16.54 -13.93 -21.43
CA PRO A 93 17.17 -15.04 -22.14
C PRO A 93 18.04 -15.85 -21.18
N VAL A 94 18.15 -17.16 -21.42
CA VAL A 94 18.97 -18.06 -20.58
C VAL A 94 20.41 -17.55 -20.52
N GLY A 95 20.95 -17.46 -19.29
CA GLY A 95 22.31 -16.98 -19.02
C GLY A 95 22.52 -15.47 -19.23
N ALA A 96 21.47 -14.71 -19.54
CA ALA A 96 21.56 -13.25 -19.62
C ALA A 96 21.50 -12.60 -18.22
N SER A 97 22.09 -11.41 -18.10
CA SER A 97 22.01 -10.56 -16.91
C SER A 97 21.45 -9.19 -17.26
N LEU A 98 20.71 -8.59 -16.34
CA LEU A 98 20.07 -7.29 -16.51
C LEU A 98 20.48 -6.35 -15.37
N SER A 99 20.88 -5.14 -15.71
CA SER A 99 21.11 -4.05 -14.76
C SER A 99 20.30 -2.80 -15.13
N LEU A 100 20.11 -1.92 -14.16
CA LEU A 100 19.42 -0.65 -14.30
C LEU A 100 20.40 0.47 -13.96
N GLU A 101 20.69 1.35 -14.91
CA GLU A 101 21.48 2.56 -14.69
C GLU A 101 20.58 3.77 -14.54
N GLY A 102 20.69 4.50 -13.43
CA GLY A 102 19.85 5.65 -13.18
C GLY A 102 20.54 6.75 -12.39
N GLU A 103 19.77 7.80 -12.12
CA GLU A 103 20.12 8.86 -11.19
C GLU A 103 19.13 8.83 -10.03
N PHE A 104 19.61 9.05 -8.81
CA PHE A 104 18.73 9.21 -7.65
C PHE A 104 17.79 10.40 -7.88
N PRO A 105 16.46 10.24 -7.80
CA PRO A 105 15.52 11.32 -8.04
C PRO A 105 15.52 12.35 -6.90
N HIS A 106 15.11 13.58 -7.20
CA HIS A 106 14.78 14.58 -6.18
C HIS A 106 13.44 14.23 -5.53
N ALA A 107 13.49 13.38 -4.51
CA ALA A 107 12.31 12.84 -3.86
C ALA A 107 12.60 12.52 -2.39
N ARG A 108 11.60 12.01 -1.67
CA ARG A 108 11.76 11.56 -0.29
C ARG A 108 12.34 10.15 -0.19
N TYR A 109 11.92 9.26 -1.08
CA TYR A 109 12.31 7.86 -1.06
C TYR A 109 12.22 7.25 -2.46
N LEU A 110 13.17 6.35 -2.75
CA LEU A 110 13.22 5.51 -3.94
C LEU A 110 13.32 4.05 -3.51
N SER A 111 12.60 3.16 -4.19
CA SER A 111 12.87 1.72 -4.06
C SER A 111 12.56 0.93 -5.31
N PHE A 112 13.16 -0.25 -5.37
CA PHE A 112 12.82 -1.33 -6.30
C PHE A 112 12.29 -2.52 -5.51
N ALA A 113 11.28 -3.21 -6.04
CA ALA A 113 10.77 -4.44 -5.46
C ALA A 113 10.45 -5.46 -6.54
N SER A 114 10.67 -6.73 -6.23
CA SER A 114 10.41 -7.86 -7.11
C SER A 114 9.31 -8.75 -6.55
N TYR A 115 8.63 -9.48 -7.44
CA TYR A 115 7.43 -10.26 -7.11
C TYR A 115 7.46 -11.65 -7.71
N ASN A 116 6.86 -12.60 -6.98
CA ASN A 116 6.53 -13.92 -7.54
C ASN A 116 5.40 -13.82 -8.58
N PRO A 117 5.08 -14.90 -9.32
CA PRO A 117 4.01 -14.88 -10.33
C PRO A 117 2.63 -14.46 -9.81
N MET A 118 2.36 -14.67 -8.52
CA MET A 118 1.12 -14.26 -7.85
C MET A 118 1.09 -12.77 -7.45
N GLY A 119 2.16 -12.01 -7.72
CA GLY A 119 2.26 -10.61 -7.34
C GLY A 119 2.60 -10.39 -5.86
N GLN A 120 3.06 -11.40 -5.13
CA GLN A 120 3.51 -11.24 -3.75
C GLN A 120 4.98 -10.79 -3.75
N PRO A 121 5.37 -9.79 -2.94
CA PRO A 121 6.75 -9.32 -2.94
C PRO A 121 7.68 -10.37 -2.35
N VAL A 122 8.81 -10.55 -3.01
CA VAL A 122 9.86 -11.49 -2.62
C VAL A 122 11.18 -10.80 -2.28
N ASP A 123 11.39 -9.57 -2.75
CA ASP A 123 12.53 -8.73 -2.35
C ASP A 123 12.20 -7.23 -2.45
N SER A 124 12.94 -6.40 -1.72
CA SER A 124 12.88 -4.93 -1.75
C SER A 124 14.29 -4.35 -1.59
N LEU A 125 14.65 -3.41 -2.46
CA LEU A 125 15.89 -2.65 -2.43
C LEU A 125 15.54 -1.16 -2.29
N SER A 126 15.66 -0.64 -1.07
CA SER A 126 15.45 0.79 -0.78
C SER A 126 16.67 1.64 -1.11
N ASP A 127 16.47 2.95 -1.29
CA ASP A 127 17.53 3.93 -1.55
C ASP A 127 18.71 3.85 -0.57
N LEU A 128 18.46 3.53 0.70
CA LEU A 128 19.50 3.39 1.73
C LEU A 128 20.48 2.23 1.44
N LEU A 129 20.04 1.22 0.69
CA LEU A 129 20.86 0.05 0.33
C LEU A 129 21.60 0.23 -1.00
N ILE A 130 21.33 1.31 -1.74
CA ILE A 130 21.96 1.58 -3.04
C ILE A 130 23.18 2.47 -2.82
N ARG A 131 24.35 1.93 -3.12
CA ARG A 131 25.60 2.67 -3.17
C ARG A 131 25.66 3.49 -4.46
N PRO A 132 26.06 4.77 -4.40
CA PRO A 132 26.23 5.58 -5.60
C PRO A 132 27.38 5.05 -6.46
N ALA A 133 27.34 5.37 -7.76
CA ALA A 133 28.46 5.15 -8.67
C ALA A 133 29.70 5.96 -8.22
N PRO A 134 30.92 5.57 -8.65
CA PRO A 134 32.13 6.34 -8.34
C PRO A 134 31.97 7.82 -8.73
N GLY A 135 32.35 8.73 -7.82
CA GLY A 135 32.19 10.18 -8.01
C GLY A 135 30.77 10.72 -7.80
N SER A 136 29.80 9.86 -7.50
CA SER A 136 28.40 10.23 -7.20
C SER A 136 28.08 10.19 -5.71
N SER A 137 26.98 10.83 -5.33
CA SER A 137 26.44 10.84 -3.96
C SER A 137 25.04 10.24 -3.91
N ASN A 138 24.74 9.51 -2.84
CA ASN A 138 23.38 9.08 -2.53
C ASN A 138 22.69 10.16 -1.68
N PRO A 139 21.69 10.90 -2.21
CA PRO A 139 21.02 11.99 -1.51
C PRO A 139 20.04 11.53 -0.43
N PHE A 140 19.79 10.22 -0.30
CA PHE A 140 18.79 9.67 0.63
C PHE A 140 19.35 9.29 2.00
N LEU A 141 20.69 9.26 2.13
CA LEU A 141 21.35 8.98 3.40
C LEU A 141 21.13 10.14 4.40
N PRO A 142 21.01 9.86 5.72
CA PRO A 142 20.92 10.90 6.74
C PRO A 142 22.01 11.97 6.60
N GLY A 143 21.63 13.25 6.57
CA GLY A 143 22.56 14.37 6.45
C GLY A 143 23.17 14.60 5.05
N ALA A 144 22.84 13.75 4.06
CA ALA A 144 23.35 13.89 2.71
C ALA A 144 22.86 15.19 2.04
N ASP A 145 23.66 15.68 1.09
CA ASP A 145 23.25 16.77 0.19
C ASP A 145 22.22 16.24 -0.83
N ARG A 146 20.99 16.76 -0.72
CA ARG A 146 19.88 16.41 -1.62
C ARG A 146 19.96 17.11 -2.97
N GLN A 147 20.80 18.14 -3.07
CA GLN A 147 21.02 18.91 -4.30
C GLN A 147 22.32 18.51 -5.01
N ALA A 148 22.98 17.44 -4.57
CA ALA A 148 24.14 16.89 -5.23
C ALA A 148 23.86 16.69 -6.73
N LYS A 149 24.82 17.09 -7.58
CA LYS A 149 24.68 17.01 -9.04
C LYS A 149 25.05 15.63 -9.59
N GLN A 150 26.10 15.02 -9.04
CA GLN A 150 26.53 13.66 -9.40
C GLN A 150 25.82 12.67 -8.48
N ARG A 151 24.85 11.92 -9.01
CA ARG A 151 23.95 11.06 -8.24
C ARG A 151 23.61 9.75 -8.95
N GLN A 152 24.53 9.27 -9.78
CA GLN A 152 24.33 8.08 -10.58
C GLN A 152 24.40 6.82 -9.70
N TYR A 153 23.69 5.76 -10.11
CA TYR A 153 23.77 4.43 -9.52
C TYR A 153 23.54 3.35 -10.59
N THR A 154 23.95 2.12 -10.26
CA THR A 154 23.60 0.93 -11.03
C THR A 154 23.02 -0.12 -10.08
N VAL A 155 21.87 -0.71 -10.42
CA VAL A 155 21.24 -1.82 -9.70
C VAL A 155 21.30 -3.08 -10.57
N ALA A 156 21.76 -4.20 -10.02
CA ALA A 156 21.75 -5.50 -10.69
C ALA A 156 20.47 -6.26 -10.36
N LEU A 157 19.86 -6.92 -11.36
CA LEU A 157 18.72 -7.82 -11.17
C LEU A 157 19.23 -9.26 -11.26
N GLN A 158 19.13 -10.02 -10.16
CA GLN A 158 19.73 -11.34 -10.06
C GLN A 158 18.71 -12.40 -9.65
N PRO A 159 18.50 -13.47 -10.46
CA PRO A 159 17.69 -14.61 -10.05
C PRO A 159 18.21 -15.29 -8.77
N ARG A 160 17.30 -15.68 -7.89
CA ARG A 160 17.54 -16.42 -6.65
C ARG A 160 16.26 -17.13 -6.20
N ASP A 161 16.38 -18.26 -5.52
CA ASP A 161 15.25 -18.84 -4.79
C ASP A 161 14.83 -17.91 -3.62
N LEU A 162 13.56 -17.55 -3.58
CA LEU A 162 13.03 -16.54 -2.66
C LEU A 162 11.63 -16.92 -2.16
N GLN A 163 11.40 -16.68 -0.88
CA GLN A 163 10.08 -16.86 -0.27
C GLN A 163 9.33 -15.52 -0.16
N ALA A 164 8.07 -15.51 -0.59
CA ALA A 164 7.22 -14.34 -0.49
C ALA A 164 7.07 -13.84 0.96
N GLY A 165 7.23 -12.53 1.16
CA GLY A 165 7.10 -11.89 2.46
C GLY A 165 8.30 -12.04 3.40
N GLN A 166 9.32 -12.83 3.04
CA GLN A 166 10.53 -12.96 3.83
C GLN A 166 11.61 -11.99 3.31
N ARG A 167 12.23 -11.25 4.24
CA ARG A 167 13.37 -10.39 3.88
C ARG A 167 14.63 -11.23 3.73
N VAL A 168 15.42 -10.86 2.74
CA VAL A 168 16.77 -11.42 2.56
C VAL A 168 17.68 -10.90 3.68
N ASP A 169 18.63 -11.74 4.10
CA ASP A 169 19.71 -11.29 4.98
C ASP A 169 20.62 -10.30 4.22
N GLU A 170 20.56 -9.04 4.64
CA GLU A 170 21.31 -7.95 4.01
C GLU A 170 22.83 -8.14 4.11
N ALA A 171 23.33 -8.93 5.08
CA ALA A 171 24.75 -9.27 5.16
C ALA A 171 25.22 -10.15 3.99
N GLN A 172 24.29 -10.86 3.33
CA GLN A 172 24.57 -11.74 2.20
C GLN A 172 24.25 -11.08 0.85
N ARG A 173 23.72 -9.86 0.84
CA ARG A 173 23.34 -9.17 -0.39
C ARG A 173 24.57 -8.58 -1.08
N PRO A 174 24.86 -8.95 -2.35
CA PRO A 174 25.86 -8.22 -3.12
C PRO A 174 25.45 -6.75 -3.27
N PRO A 175 26.41 -5.81 -3.32
CA PRO A 175 26.08 -4.40 -3.42
C PRO A 175 25.14 -4.09 -4.59
N ASN A 176 24.11 -3.29 -4.32
CA ASN A 176 23.12 -2.83 -5.31
C ASN A 176 22.38 -3.95 -6.06
N THR A 177 22.23 -5.13 -5.47
CA THR A 177 21.50 -6.24 -6.09
C THR A 177 20.06 -6.29 -5.59
N LEU A 178 19.10 -6.26 -6.51
CA LEU A 178 17.73 -6.71 -6.26
C LEU A 178 17.61 -8.17 -6.73
N PHE A 179 17.15 -9.05 -5.84
CA PHE A 179 16.92 -10.44 -6.20
C PHE A 179 15.57 -10.60 -6.89
N MET A 180 15.52 -11.49 -7.87
CA MET A 180 14.33 -11.86 -8.63
C MET A 180 14.06 -13.36 -8.40
N PRO A 181 12.80 -13.82 -8.38
CA PRO A 181 12.51 -15.23 -8.12
C PRO A 181 12.96 -16.13 -9.29
N ASP A 182 13.80 -17.13 -9.02
CA ASP A 182 14.48 -18.01 -10.00
C ASP A 182 13.56 -18.97 -10.78
N GLU A 183 12.25 -18.94 -10.51
CA GLU A 183 11.26 -19.79 -11.18
C GLU A 183 10.32 -19.02 -12.11
N ALA A 184 10.60 -17.74 -12.34
CA ALA A 184 9.66 -16.85 -12.98
C ALA A 184 9.88 -16.77 -14.50
N GLY A 185 9.03 -17.48 -15.26
CA GLY A 185 8.95 -17.29 -16.71
C GLY A 185 8.68 -15.84 -17.16
N VAL A 186 8.11 -15.00 -16.28
CA VAL A 186 8.01 -13.54 -16.42
C VAL A 186 8.41 -12.90 -15.09
N TYR A 187 9.46 -12.08 -15.11
CA TYR A 187 9.91 -11.30 -13.98
C TYR A 187 9.09 -10.03 -13.82
N GLN A 188 8.71 -9.69 -12.59
CA GLN A 188 7.95 -8.49 -12.28
C GLN A 188 8.77 -7.56 -11.37
N LEU A 189 8.84 -6.30 -11.74
CA LEU A 189 9.64 -5.27 -11.08
C LEU A 189 8.81 -4.00 -10.89
N TRP A 190 8.83 -3.45 -9.68
CA TRP A 190 8.21 -2.15 -9.39
C TRP A 190 9.26 -1.20 -8.82
N MET A 191 9.41 -0.04 -9.45
CA MET A 191 10.09 1.12 -8.91
C MET A 191 9.07 2.05 -8.24
N ARG A 192 9.42 2.64 -7.11
CA ARG A 192 8.58 3.61 -6.40
C ARG A 192 9.35 4.89 -6.15
N VAL A 193 8.73 6.03 -6.42
CA VAL A 193 9.22 7.36 -6.03
C VAL A 193 8.17 8.03 -5.16
N TYR A 194 8.53 8.31 -3.91
CA TYR A 194 7.64 8.94 -2.93
C TYR A 194 7.96 10.42 -2.84
N VAL A 195 6.92 11.25 -2.92
CA VAL A 195 6.96 12.71 -2.72
C VAL A 195 8.14 13.35 -3.46
N PRO A 196 8.09 13.42 -4.81
CA PRO A 196 9.01 14.26 -5.58
C PRO A 196 9.05 15.68 -5.03
N ASP A 197 10.21 16.32 -5.10
CA ASP A 197 10.38 17.71 -4.66
C ASP A 197 9.42 18.64 -5.41
N GLN A 198 8.88 19.63 -4.70
CA GLN A 198 7.97 20.63 -5.24
C GLN A 198 8.61 21.32 -6.45
N GLY A 199 7.87 21.40 -7.55
CA GLY A 199 8.34 21.98 -8.82
C GLY A 199 9.12 21.00 -9.71
N ARG A 200 9.37 19.76 -9.26
CA ARG A 200 9.86 18.69 -10.13
C ARG A 200 8.69 17.92 -10.75
N ASP A 201 8.99 17.21 -11.83
CA ASP A 201 8.04 16.29 -12.41
C ASP A 201 7.83 15.05 -11.51
N VAL A 202 6.89 14.19 -11.90
CA VAL A 202 6.58 12.98 -11.14
C VAL A 202 7.76 12.02 -10.99
N LYS A 203 8.77 12.09 -11.87
CA LYS A 203 10.02 11.29 -11.81
C LYS A 203 11.02 11.85 -10.81
N GLY A 204 10.76 13.02 -10.20
CA GLY A 204 11.73 13.71 -9.36
C GLY A 204 12.85 14.40 -10.16
N GLY A 205 12.54 14.85 -11.38
CA GLY A 205 13.43 15.67 -12.19
C GLY A 205 14.62 14.93 -12.83
N VAL A 206 14.55 13.61 -12.93
CA VAL A 206 15.56 12.75 -13.60
C VAL A 206 14.88 11.80 -14.59
N ALA A 207 15.66 11.19 -15.48
CA ALA A 207 15.17 10.14 -16.38
C ALA A 207 14.90 8.83 -15.62
N LEU A 208 14.05 7.97 -16.18
CA LEU A 208 13.86 6.61 -15.65
C LEU A 208 15.15 5.79 -15.81
N PRO A 209 15.43 4.83 -14.90
CA PRO A 209 16.62 4.00 -15.01
C PRO A 209 16.63 3.21 -16.32
N ARG A 210 17.73 3.32 -17.07
CA ARG A 210 17.89 2.63 -18.35
C ARG A 210 18.27 1.16 -18.11
N PRO A 211 17.53 0.20 -18.68
CA PRO A 211 17.91 -1.21 -18.61
C PRO A 211 19.13 -1.49 -19.50
N GLN A 212 20.03 -2.33 -19.04
CA GLN A 212 21.15 -2.88 -19.82
C GLN A 212 21.15 -4.39 -19.74
N LEU A 213 21.01 -5.04 -20.89
CA LEU A 213 21.01 -6.48 -21.00
C LEU A 213 22.36 -6.95 -21.49
N ARG A 214 22.96 -7.92 -20.80
CA ARG A 214 24.12 -8.66 -21.29
C ARG A 214 23.70 -10.10 -21.54
N LEU A 215 23.79 -10.53 -22.80
CA LEU A 215 23.50 -11.91 -23.19
C LEU A 215 24.58 -12.87 -22.69
N ALA A 216 24.28 -14.17 -22.69
CA ALA A 216 25.25 -15.22 -22.34
C ALA A 216 26.53 -15.18 -23.22
N SER A 217 26.43 -14.70 -24.46
CA SER A 217 27.57 -14.47 -25.35
C SER A 217 28.47 -13.30 -24.94
N GLY A 218 28.07 -12.51 -23.94
CA GLY A 218 28.75 -11.29 -23.52
C GLY A 218 28.31 -10.02 -24.27
N HIS A 219 27.55 -10.15 -25.37
CA HIS A 219 27.03 -9.03 -26.14
C HIS A 219 26.05 -8.19 -25.30
N ARG A 220 26.14 -6.86 -25.43
CA ARG A 220 25.27 -5.91 -24.72
C ARG A 220 24.14 -5.46 -25.66
N LEU A 221 22.91 -5.46 -25.14
CA LEU A 221 21.75 -4.87 -25.80
C LEU A 221 21.21 -3.73 -24.95
N ASP A 222 20.74 -2.69 -25.61
CA ASP A 222 20.07 -1.52 -25.03
C ASP A 222 18.97 -1.02 -25.96
N GLY A 223 18.22 -0.01 -25.49
CA GLY A 223 17.16 0.64 -26.25
C GLY A 223 16.13 -0.32 -26.83
N GLU A 224 15.76 -0.12 -28.09
CA GLU A 224 14.77 -0.97 -28.76
C GLU A 224 15.21 -2.42 -28.91
N ALA A 225 16.51 -2.67 -29.11
CA ALA A 225 17.02 -4.03 -29.28
C ALA A 225 16.84 -4.85 -28.00
N LEU A 226 17.09 -4.23 -26.84
CA LEU A 226 16.77 -4.80 -25.54
C LEU A 226 15.27 -5.02 -25.40
N CYS A 227 14.44 -4.02 -25.70
CA CYS A 227 13.00 -4.12 -25.53
C CYS A 227 12.37 -5.21 -26.41
N ARG A 228 12.86 -5.41 -27.64
CA ARG A 228 12.48 -6.56 -28.49
C ARG A 228 12.93 -7.90 -27.90
N ALA A 229 14.06 -7.95 -27.20
CA ALA A 229 14.60 -9.18 -26.64
C ALA A 229 13.88 -9.64 -25.36
N ILE A 230 13.42 -8.71 -24.51
CA ILE A 230 12.93 -9.03 -23.16
C ILE A 230 11.50 -8.56 -22.87
N GLY A 231 10.97 -7.66 -23.69
CA GLY A 231 9.71 -6.97 -23.42
C GLY A 231 8.52 -7.94 -23.36
N VAL A 232 7.63 -7.70 -22.41
CA VAL A 232 6.34 -8.38 -22.28
C VAL A 232 5.27 -7.28 -22.20
N PRO A 233 4.81 -6.74 -23.35
CA PRO A 233 3.87 -5.62 -23.36
C PRO A 233 2.52 -6.00 -22.75
N GLU A 234 2.07 -7.22 -23.00
CA GLU A 234 0.87 -7.82 -22.45
C GLU A 234 1.08 -8.09 -20.97
N ALA A 235 0.09 -7.74 -20.13
CA ALA A 235 0.22 -7.90 -18.69
C ALA A 235 1.34 -7.08 -18.03
N ALA A 236 1.93 -6.08 -18.70
CA ALA A 236 2.92 -5.18 -18.11
C ALA A 236 2.39 -4.54 -16.81
N VAL A 237 1.08 -4.27 -16.76
CA VAL A 237 0.35 -3.92 -15.54
C VAL A 237 -0.60 -5.06 -15.17
N ARG A 238 -0.62 -5.40 -13.89
CA ARG A 238 -1.52 -6.37 -13.29
C ARG A 238 -2.20 -5.75 -12.08
N ASP A 239 -3.45 -6.13 -11.88
CA ASP A 239 -4.27 -5.65 -10.77
C ASP A 239 -4.92 -6.83 -10.07
N TYR A 240 -5.17 -6.69 -8.77
CA TYR A 240 -5.95 -7.64 -8.01
C TYR A 240 -7.36 -7.09 -7.87
N ARG A 241 -8.32 -7.77 -8.49
CA ARG A 241 -9.71 -7.33 -8.54
C ARG A 241 -10.64 -8.36 -7.97
N SER A 242 -11.63 -7.85 -7.25
CA SER A 242 -12.76 -8.63 -6.77
C SER A 242 -13.99 -8.25 -7.57
N THR A 243 -15.01 -9.09 -7.59
CA THR A 243 -16.27 -8.68 -8.22
C THR A 243 -17.02 -7.72 -7.30
N ALA A 244 -17.68 -6.72 -7.89
CA ALA A 244 -18.56 -5.83 -7.14
C ALA A 244 -19.71 -6.62 -6.47
N GLU A 245 -20.22 -7.65 -7.13
CA GLU A 245 -21.20 -8.58 -6.57
C GLU A 245 -20.65 -9.35 -5.37
N GLY A 246 -19.44 -9.91 -5.48
CA GLY A 246 -18.78 -10.63 -4.39
C GLY A 246 -18.57 -9.72 -3.16
N ASN A 247 -18.16 -8.46 -3.36
CA ASN A 247 -18.03 -7.50 -2.26
C ASN A 247 -19.38 -7.15 -1.63
N ARG A 248 -20.42 -6.88 -2.44
CA ARG A 248 -21.76 -6.61 -1.93
C ARG A 248 -22.32 -7.81 -1.16
N ALA A 249 -22.05 -9.03 -1.62
CA ALA A 249 -22.42 -10.25 -0.92
C ALA A 249 -21.65 -10.38 0.41
N LEU A 250 -20.35 -10.06 0.39
CA LEU A 250 -19.49 -10.10 1.58
C LEU A 250 -19.90 -9.08 2.64
N PHE A 251 -20.38 -7.90 2.26
CA PHE A 251 -20.85 -6.88 3.20
C PHE A 251 -22.24 -7.16 3.78
N LYS A 252 -22.90 -8.24 3.35
CA LYS A 252 -24.20 -8.68 3.88
C LYS A 252 -24.03 -9.94 4.73
N ILE A 253 -23.17 -9.88 5.75
CA ILE A 253 -22.96 -10.99 6.68
C ILE A 253 -24.22 -11.19 7.55
N PRO A 254 -24.79 -12.41 7.59
CA PRO A 254 -25.94 -12.70 8.45
C PRO A 254 -25.67 -12.37 9.93
N GLY A 255 -26.63 -11.74 10.60
CA GLY A 255 -26.52 -11.41 12.02
C GLY A 255 -25.52 -10.29 12.36
N ALA A 256 -24.94 -9.61 11.37
CA ALA A 256 -24.21 -8.36 11.61
C ALA A 256 -25.13 -7.33 12.29
N ARG A 257 -24.69 -6.79 13.43
CA ARG A 257 -25.49 -5.84 14.23
C ARG A 257 -25.35 -4.38 13.77
N ALA A 258 -24.24 -4.06 13.11
CA ALA A 258 -23.98 -2.72 12.61
C ALA A 258 -24.92 -2.41 11.42
N PRO A 259 -25.68 -1.29 11.44
CA PRO A 259 -26.62 -0.95 10.36
C PRO A 259 -25.92 -0.67 9.03
N TYR A 260 -24.64 -0.27 9.06
CA TYR A 260 -23.84 0.06 7.88
C TYR A 260 -22.62 -0.85 7.74
N HIS A 261 -22.81 -2.15 7.96
CA HIS A 261 -21.75 -3.16 7.83
C HIS A 261 -21.02 -3.08 6.46
N PRO A 262 -19.68 -3.22 6.41
CA PRO A 262 -18.76 -3.62 7.48
C PRO A 262 -18.31 -2.49 8.41
N ALA A 263 -18.73 -1.24 8.15
CA ALA A 263 -18.40 -0.12 9.02
C ALA A 263 -19.07 -0.27 10.38
N GLN A 264 -18.28 -0.09 11.43
CA GLN A 264 -18.74 -0.19 12.81
C GLN A 264 -19.12 1.19 13.36
N PRO A 265 -20.12 1.28 14.24
CA PRO A 265 -20.32 2.48 15.03
C PRO A 265 -19.11 2.72 15.96
N ALA A 266 -19.08 3.88 16.63
CA ALA A 266 -18.04 4.14 17.63
C ALA A 266 -18.08 3.10 18.79
N PRO A 267 -16.94 2.65 19.32
CA PRO A 267 -15.58 3.02 18.91
C PRO A 267 -15.17 2.35 17.59
N VAL A 268 -14.60 3.15 16.68
CA VAL A 268 -14.03 2.65 15.42
C VAL A 268 -12.60 2.18 15.69
N SER A 269 -12.31 0.93 15.35
CA SER A 269 -11.00 0.31 15.58
C SER A 269 -10.23 0.11 14.27
N TRP A 270 -8.91 0.22 14.36
CA TRP A 270 -7.99 -0.14 13.29
C TRP A 270 -7.67 -1.63 13.31
N ASN A 271 -7.37 -2.18 12.14
CA ASN A 271 -6.94 -3.57 11.97
C ASN A 271 -5.65 -3.60 11.16
N SER A 272 -4.57 -4.10 11.75
CA SER A 272 -3.30 -4.28 11.04
C SER A 272 -3.45 -5.25 9.87
N PHE A 273 -2.74 -4.95 8.80
CA PHE A 273 -2.59 -5.85 7.67
C PHE A 273 -1.60 -6.95 8.04
N PHE A 274 -2.10 -8.19 8.08
CA PHE A 274 -1.29 -9.39 8.25
C PHE A 274 -1.07 -10.12 6.93
N ASN A 275 -2.12 -10.32 6.16
CA ASN A 275 -2.07 -10.86 4.80
C ASN A 275 -3.42 -10.57 4.10
N PRO A 276 -3.54 -10.80 2.78
CA PRO A 276 -4.78 -10.49 2.05
C PRO A 276 -6.04 -11.17 2.61
N LEU A 277 -5.96 -12.46 2.96
CA LEU A 277 -7.11 -13.22 3.46
C LEU A 277 -7.55 -12.74 4.84
N HIS A 278 -6.61 -12.48 5.74
CA HIS A 278 -6.91 -11.93 7.06
C HIS A 278 -7.47 -10.50 6.97
N THR A 279 -7.01 -9.70 6.01
CA THR A 279 -7.56 -8.34 5.82
C THR A 279 -8.99 -8.41 5.30
N LEU A 280 -9.27 -9.33 4.36
CA LEU A 280 -10.62 -9.59 3.86
C LEU A 280 -11.59 -10.01 4.98
N SER A 281 -11.12 -10.79 5.94
CA SER A 281 -11.94 -11.27 7.06
C SER A 281 -12.23 -10.21 8.12
N ASN A 282 -11.75 -8.97 7.99
CA ASN A 282 -12.13 -7.87 8.87
C ASN A 282 -13.64 -7.56 8.81
N VAL A 283 -14.33 -7.94 7.74
CA VAL A 283 -15.80 -7.91 7.66
C VAL A 283 -16.48 -8.85 8.66
N LEU A 284 -15.77 -9.77 9.31
CA LEU A 284 -16.38 -10.67 10.30
C LEU A 284 -16.37 -10.11 11.72
N ILE A 285 -15.70 -8.97 11.96
CA ILE A 285 -15.59 -8.32 13.27
C ILE A 285 -16.99 -7.87 13.74
N ASN A 286 -17.31 -8.11 15.01
CA ASN A 286 -18.62 -7.83 15.63
C ASN A 286 -19.79 -8.53 14.92
N THR A 287 -19.55 -9.72 14.36
CA THR A 287 -20.58 -10.61 13.81
C THR A 287 -20.56 -11.95 14.55
N PRO A 288 -21.62 -12.77 14.46
CA PRO A 288 -21.59 -14.14 14.98
C PRO A 288 -20.44 -15.01 14.45
N PHE A 289 -19.79 -14.60 13.36
CA PHE A 289 -18.71 -15.32 12.70
C PHE A 289 -17.31 -14.81 13.07
N GLU A 290 -17.17 -13.94 14.06
CA GLU A 290 -15.85 -13.44 14.49
C GLU A 290 -14.92 -14.56 14.96
N GLY A 291 -15.46 -15.64 15.53
CA GLY A 291 -14.70 -16.84 15.88
C GLY A 291 -14.11 -17.59 14.67
N MET A 292 -14.62 -17.37 13.45
CA MET A 292 -13.96 -17.86 12.23
C MET A 292 -12.72 -17.03 11.90
N ARG A 293 -12.79 -15.71 12.11
CA ARG A 293 -11.66 -14.80 11.87
C ARG A 293 -10.46 -15.14 12.73
N SER A 294 -10.65 -15.46 14.00
CA SER A 294 -9.56 -15.82 14.92
C SER A 294 -8.81 -17.10 14.54
N ARG A 295 -9.37 -17.93 13.65
CA ARG A 295 -8.74 -19.14 13.11
C ARG A 295 -8.01 -18.91 11.78
N ILE A 296 -8.13 -17.73 11.18
CA ILE A 296 -7.44 -17.38 9.94
C ILE A 296 -5.98 -17.07 10.26
N ASP A 297 -5.06 -17.57 9.42
CA ASP A 297 -3.63 -17.29 9.50
C ASP A 297 -3.37 -15.78 9.64
N ALA A 298 -2.75 -15.38 10.74
CA ALA A 298 -2.35 -14.01 11.04
C ALA A 298 -0.83 -13.81 10.90
N SER A 299 -0.14 -14.70 10.18
CA SER A 299 1.27 -14.50 9.86
C SER A 299 1.42 -13.27 8.96
N ARG A 300 2.37 -12.38 9.30
CA ARG A 300 2.70 -11.23 8.47
C ARG A 300 3.28 -11.69 7.14
N ARG A 301 2.59 -11.32 6.07
CA ARG A 301 2.97 -11.40 4.67
C ARG A 301 2.56 -10.08 4.05
N SER A 302 3.34 -9.51 3.14
CA SER A 302 2.90 -8.30 2.45
C SER A 302 1.70 -8.60 1.53
N GLY A 303 0.93 -7.56 1.21
CA GLY A 303 -0.13 -7.62 0.21
C GLY A 303 0.41 -7.72 -1.22
N PHE A 304 -0.49 -8.01 -2.15
CA PHE A 304 -0.19 -8.02 -3.58
C PHE A 304 0.39 -6.68 -4.01
N TYR A 305 1.52 -6.75 -4.71
CA TYR A 305 2.27 -5.60 -5.21
C TYR A 305 2.61 -4.53 -4.17
N GLY A 306 2.66 -4.92 -2.88
CA GLY A 306 3.22 -4.10 -1.82
C GLY A 306 4.75 -4.02 -1.91
N THR A 307 5.36 -3.30 -0.98
CA THR A 307 6.79 -3.40 -0.68
C THR A 307 6.94 -4.00 0.70
N LEU A 308 8.03 -4.75 0.93
CA LEU A 308 8.39 -5.26 2.26
C LEU A 308 8.73 -4.13 3.25
N ASP A 309 8.86 -2.89 2.79
CA ASP A 309 9.16 -1.71 3.60
C ASP A 309 7.92 -1.03 4.19
N ASN A 310 6.72 -1.38 3.73
CA ASN A 310 5.48 -0.81 4.23
C ASN A 310 4.79 -1.73 5.25
N SER A 311 4.20 -1.09 6.25
CA SER A 311 3.22 -1.72 7.14
C SER A 311 1.93 -0.92 7.10
N TYR A 312 0.79 -1.62 7.16
CA TYR A 312 -0.53 -1.03 6.96
C TYR A 312 -1.47 -1.38 8.11
N MET A 313 -2.44 -0.51 8.36
CA MET A 313 -3.67 -0.86 9.04
C MET A 313 -4.86 -0.22 8.33
N THR A 314 -6.04 -0.83 8.49
CA THR A 314 -7.26 -0.41 7.80
C THR A 314 -8.45 -0.36 8.74
N THR A 315 -9.45 0.44 8.39
CA THR A 315 -10.76 0.43 9.05
C THR A 315 -11.85 0.78 8.06
N TYR A 316 -12.98 0.07 8.11
CA TYR A 316 -14.16 0.38 7.31
C TYR A 316 -14.96 1.51 7.94
N LEU A 317 -15.48 2.40 7.11
CA LEU A 317 -16.20 3.59 7.55
C LEU A 317 -17.51 3.77 6.79
N ASP A 318 -18.43 4.50 7.43
CA ASP A 318 -19.64 4.97 6.78
C ASP A 318 -20.04 6.36 7.33
N ASP A 319 -20.19 7.37 6.45
CA ASP A 319 -20.45 8.75 6.86
C ASP A 319 -21.88 8.98 7.39
N ARG A 320 -22.76 7.97 7.36
CA ARG A 320 -24.07 8.01 8.02
C ARG A 320 -23.97 7.90 9.54
N TYR A 321 -22.84 7.47 10.10
CA TYR A 321 -22.60 7.52 11.54
C TYR A 321 -22.24 8.93 12.05
N GLY A 322 -21.89 9.86 11.16
CA GLY A 322 -21.64 11.26 11.49
C GLY A 322 -21.11 12.05 10.30
N GLN A 323 -21.50 13.32 10.21
CA GLN A 323 -21.16 14.21 9.09
C GLN A 323 -19.65 14.36 8.87
N THR A 324 -18.86 14.16 9.92
CA THR A 324 -17.40 14.17 9.89
C THR A 324 -16.83 13.00 10.67
N LEU A 325 -15.66 12.55 10.26
CA LEU A 325 -14.81 11.65 11.03
C LEU A 325 -13.55 12.40 11.44
N LEU A 326 -13.35 12.57 12.74
CA LEU A 326 -12.15 13.16 13.31
C LEU A 326 -11.13 12.07 13.64
N LEU A 327 -9.92 12.20 13.11
CA LEU A 327 -8.75 11.44 13.52
C LEU A 327 -7.80 12.30 14.34
N ARG A 328 -7.34 11.78 15.48
CA ARG A 328 -6.36 12.41 16.36
C ARG A 328 -5.26 11.44 16.74
N GLY A 329 -4.02 11.91 16.76
CA GLY A 329 -2.88 11.10 17.17
C GLY A 329 -1.62 11.94 17.26
N LYS A 330 -0.52 11.33 17.67
CA LYS A 330 0.83 11.88 17.56
C LYS A 330 1.44 11.46 16.22
N ALA A 331 2.07 12.39 15.51
CA ALA A 331 2.78 12.07 14.28
C ALA A 331 4.21 11.57 14.60
N PRO A 332 4.67 10.48 13.97
CA PRO A 332 6.08 10.12 13.95
C PRO A 332 6.93 11.20 13.28
N ARG A 333 8.19 11.36 13.71
CA ARG A 333 9.16 12.23 13.03
C ARG A 333 9.56 11.61 11.69
N THR A 334 9.25 12.30 10.59
CA THR A 334 9.59 11.88 9.22
C THR A 334 10.47 12.88 8.50
N ALA A 335 10.94 12.50 7.31
CA ALA A 335 11.80 13.37 6.50
C ALA A 335 11.00 14.56 5.96
N VAL A 336 11.52 15.77 6.13
CA VAL A 336 10.95 17.01 5.58
C VAL A 336 11.65 17.34 4.28
N THR A 337 11.07 16.91 3.18
CA THR A 337 11.70 16.88 1.87
C THR A 337 10.91 17.57 0.79
N TRP A 338 9.59 17.68 0.91
CA TRP A 338 8.70 18.08 -0.17
C TRP A 338 9.05 19.46 -0.74
N ARG A 339 9.46 20.42 0.09
CA ARG A 339 9.90 21.76 -0.36
C ARG A 339 11.33 21.81 -0.94
N GLY A 340 11.97 20.67 -1.16
CA GLY A 340 13.31 20.60 -1.78
C GLY A 340 14.45 21.05 -0.87
N GLY A 341 14.31 20.93 0.46
CA GLY A 341 15.37 21.29 1.40
C GLY A 341 16.71 20.63 1.08
N PRO A 342 17.85 21.32 1.31
CA PRO A 342 19.15 20.91 0.77
C PRO A 342 19.76 19.68 1.45
N LYS A 343 19.25 19.31 2.62
CA LYS A 343 19.78 18.20 3.41
C LYS A 343 18.70 17.17 3.68
N MET A 344 19.08 15.89 3.64
CA MET A 344 18.19 14.82 4.06
C MET A 344 18.11 14.81 5.58
N THR A 345 16.89 14.95 6.11
CA THR A 345 16.63 14.92 7.54
C THR A 345 17.21 13.63 8.13
N GLY A 346 18.10 13.76 9.11
CA GLY A 346 18.59 12.65 9.91
C GLY A 346 17.67 12.36 11.10
N GLU A 347 17.94 11.24 11.78
CA GLU A 347 17.21 10.81 12.99
C GLU A 347 15.68 10.77 12.79
N LEU A 348 15.18 9.77 12.09
CA LEU A 348 13.75 9.65 11.80
C LEU A 348 13.14 8.49 12.58
N ASP A 349 11.88 8.64 12.98
CA ASP A 349 11.07 7.53 13.48
C ASP A 349 10.69 6.60 12.33
N MET A 350 10.40 7.19 11.16
CA MET A 350 10.16 6.49 9.90
C MET A 350 10.38 7.40 8.70
N ARG A 351 10.52 6.82 7.50
CA ARG A 351 10.74 7.63 6.29
C ARG A 351 9.52 8.45 5.90
N TYR A 352 8.33 7.87 6.04
CA TYR A 352 7.08 8.44 5.54
C TYR A 352 5.87 7.77 6.22
N TRP A 353 4.79 8.53 6.40
CA TRP A 353 3.47 7.96 6.66
C TRP A 353 2.38 8.64 5.85
N SER A 354 1.29 7.91 5.60
CA SER A 354 0.12 8.44 4.90
C SER A 354 -1.20 7.86 5.41
N LEU A 355 -2.25 8.60 5.13
CA LEU A 355 -3.64 8.21 5.33
C LEU A 355 -4.39 8.41 4.02
N CYS A 356 -5.04 7.36 3.52
CA CYS A 356 -5.86 7.45 2.32
C CYS A 356 -7.27 6.95 2.54
N LYS A 357 -8.22 7.57 1.85
CA LYS A 357 -9.58 7.07 1.70
C LYS A 357 -9.65 6.20 0.45
N GLY A 358 -9.90 4.91 0.67
CA GLY A 358 -10.12 3.91 -0.37
C GLY A 358 -11.60 3.59 -0.58
N ARG A 359 -11.89 2.98 -1.73
CA ARG A 359 -13.21 2.44 -2.09
C ARG A 359 -13.38 1.03 -1.51
N SER A 360 -13.84 0.05 -2.27
CA SER A 360 -13.80 -1.36 -1.87
C SER A 360 -12.64 -2.07 -2.55
N ILE A 361 -12.39 -3.32 -2.19
CA ILE A 361 -11.39 -4.15 -2.87
C ILE A 361 -11.88 -4.66 -4.24
N ALA A 362 -13.08 -4.27 -4.68
CA ALA A 362 -13.58 -4.59 -6.01
C ALA A 362 -12.71 -3.92 -7.09
N ASP A 363 -12.42 -2.62 -6.92
CA ASP A 363 -11.51 -1.86 -7.78
C ASP A 363 -10.19 -1.49 -7.08
N GLY A 364 -10.14 -1.51 -5.74
CA GLY A 364 -8.97 -1.12 -4.97
C GLY A 364 -8.58 0.35 -5.16
N ALA A 365 -9.49 1.19 -5.67
CA ALA A 365 -9.19 2.58 -5.96
C ALA A 365 -9.11 3.43 -4.69
N VAL A 366 -8.29 4.48 -4.74
CA VAL A 366 -8.17 5.49 -3.69
C VAL A 366 -8.62 6.84 -4.23
N ASP A 367 -9.47 7.53 -3.47
CA ASP A 367 -10.03 8.82 -3.88
C ASP A 367 -9.17 10.00 -3.42
N ALA A 368 -8.57 9.88 -2.23
CA ALA A 368 -7.75 10.93 -1.65
C ALA A 368 -6.72 10.35 -0.67
N CYS A 369 -5.59 11.05 -0.52
CA CYS A 369 -4.59 10.79 0.49
C CYS A 369 -4.10 12.09 1.11
N LEU A 370 -3.64 11.98 2.35
CA LEU A 370 -2.73 12.91 2.99
C LEU A 370 -1.44 12.18 3.31
N PHE A 371 -0.30 12.80 3.03
CA PHE A 371 0.99 12.39 3.58
C PHE A 371 1.44 13.35 4.69
N ASP A 372 2.38 12.90 5.51
CA ASP A 372 2.85 13.59 6.72
C ASP A 372 3.02 15.13 6.65
N GLU A 373 3.76 15.69 5.68
CA GLU A 373 4.03 17.13 5.55
C GLU A 373 2.77 17.93 5.15
N GLN A 374 1.70 17.27 4.72
CA GLN A 374 0.40 17.91 4.47
C GLN A 374 -0.45 18.00 5.73
N VAL A 375 -0.03 17.37 6.84
CA VAL A 375 -0.78 17.31 8.09
C VAL A 375 -0.20 18.31 9.09
N PRO A 376 -0.97 19.34 9.49
CA PRO A 376 -0.57 20.26 10.55
C PRO A 376 -0.32 19.55 11.87
N LEU A 377 0.78 19.91 12.53
CA LEU A 377 1.09 19.46 13.88
C LEU A 377 1.06 20.65 14.84
N ASN A 378 0.60 20.41 16.07
CA ASN A 378 0.77 21.35 17.17
C ASN A 378 2.15 21.20 17.84
N GLU A 379 2.43 22.01 18.87
CA GLU A 379 3.71 21.98 19.60
C GLU A 379 4.05 20.61 20.22
N GLN A 380 3.04 19.79 20.54
CA GLN A 380 3.26 18.42 21.06
C GLN A 380 3.40 17.36 19.95
N GLY A 381 3.47 17.76 18.68
CA GLY A 381 3.53 16.84 17.54
C GLY A 381 2.23 16.09 17.29
N ARG A 382 1.09 16.60 17.77
CA ARG A 382 -0.23 15.98 17.58
C ARG A 382 -0.97 16.61 16.40
N TYR A 383 -1.74 15.79 15.70
CA TYR A 383 -2.52 16.21 14.55
C TYR A 383 -4.03 16.08 14.78
N ASN A 384 -4.78 16.83 13.97
CA ASN A 384 -6.20 16.62 13.73
C ASN A 384 -6.41 16.47 12.22
N ILE A 385 -7.03 15.37 11.80
CA ILE A 385 -7.46 15.16 10.41
C ILE A 385 -8.98 15.00 10.41
N VAL A 386 -9.68 15.76 9.59
CA VAL A 386 -11.12 15.63 9.38
C VAL A 386 -11.37 14.97 8.04
N VAL A 387 -12.09 13.84 8.04
CA VAL A 387 -12.59 13.18 6.83
C VAL A 387 -14.07 13.51 6.67
N SER A 388 -14.47 14.01 5.50
CA SER A 388 -15.88 14.37 5.21
C SER A 388 -16.11 14.60 3.73
N SER A 389 -17.38 14.59 3.31
CA SER A 389 -17.77 15.10 2.00
C SER A 389 -17.50 16.61 1.91
N PRO A 390 -17.35 17.19 0.71
CA PRO A 390 -17.20 18.64 0.55
C PRO A 390 -18.32 19.45 1.21
N ALA A 391 -19.57 18.96 1.15
CA ALA A 391 -20.73 19.60 1.77
C ALA A 391 -20.63 19.63 3.31
N HIS A 392 -20.05 18.60 3.91
CA HIS A 392 -19.88 18.48 5.35
C HIS A 392 -18.52 18.95 5.87
N ARG A 393 -17.62 19.46 5.01
CA ARG A 393 -16.34 20.02 5.45
C ARG A 393 -16.58 21.17 6.44
N PRO A 394 -16.08 21.06 7.69
CA PRO A 394 -16.14 22.16 8.65
C PRO A 394 -15.33 23.37 8.18
N ALA A 395 -15.81 24.59 8.44
CA ALA A 395 -15.11 25.81 8.07
C ALA A 395 -13.71 25.92 8.68
N ASN A 396 -13.52 25.39 9.90
CA ASN A 396 -12.25 25.32 10.62
C ASN A 396 -11.39 24.07 10.28
N ALA A 397 -11.81 23.22 9.33
CA ALA A 397 -10.98 22.13 8.80
C ALA A 397 -9.97 22.65 7.75
N ARG A 398 -9.03 23.47 8.21
CA ARG A 398 -8.01 24.15 7.40
C ARG A 398 -6.67 24.21 8.13
N ALA A 399 -5.59 24.31 7.36
CA ALA A 399 -4.24 24.18 7.87
C ALA A 399 -3.91 25.25 8.92
N GLU A 400 -4.44 26.45 8.76
CA GLU A 400 -4.26 27.60 9.66
C GLU A 400 -4.87 27.35 11.04
N CYS A 401 -5.86 26.47 11.15
CA CYS A 401 -6.47 26.05 12.41
C CYS A 401 -5.85 24.76 12.99
N GLY A 402 -4.74 24.29 12.43
CA GLY A 402 -4.10 23.05 12.85
C GLY A 402 -4.85 21.78 12.41
N VAL A 403 -5.65 21.85 11.34
CA VAL A 403 -6.48 20.73 10.86
C VAL A 403 -6.18 20.41 9.39
N ALA A 404 -5.89 19.15 9.08
CA ALA A 404 -5.91 18.68 7.70
C ALA A 404 -7.32 18.18 7.33
N TRP A 405 -7.71 18.38 6.07
CA TRP A 405 -8.96 17.84 5.55
C TRP A 405 -8.68 16.76 4.50
N LEU A 406 -9.28 15.60 4.67
CA LEU A 406 -9.26 14.48 3.72
C LEU A 406 -10.66 14.33 3.10
N PRO A 407 -10.83 14.53 1.79
CA PRO A 407 -12.12 14.34 1.14
C PRO A 407 -12.64 12.90 1.25
N TRP A 408 -13.97 12.73 1.40
CA TRP A 408 -14.64 11.43 1.40
C TRP A 408 -14.62 10.72 0.04
N GLY A 409 -14.60 11.45 -1.08
CA GLY A 409 -14.60 10.82 -2.40
C GLY A 409 -15.92 10.13 -2.79
N GLU A 410 -15.84 9.07 -3.59
CA GLU A 410 -16.99 8.45 -4.29
C GLU A 410 -17.74 7.38 -3.48
N GLY A 411 -17.37 7.15 -2.22
CA GLY A 411 -17.89 6.03 -1.43
C GLY A 411 -17.16 4.70 -1.70
N ASP A 412 -17.85 3.57 -1.61
CA ASP A 412 -17.21 2.24 -1.69
C ASP A 412 -16.95 1.73 -3.12
N GLY A 413 -17.30 2.51 -4.15
CA GLY A 413 -17.12 2.14 -5.55
C GLY A 413 -18.01 0.99 -6.05
N ILE A 414 -18.95 0.49 -5.23
CA ILE A 414 -19.84 -0.63 -5.57
C ILE A 414 -21.33 -0.32 -5.31
N GLY A 415 -21.65 0.97 -5.22
CA GLY A 415 -23.01 1.49 -5.17
C GLY A 415 -23.40 2.14 -3.84
N ASN A 416 -22.50 2.23 -2.86
CA ASN A 416 -22.75 2.97 -1.61
C ASN A 416 -21.86 4.24 -1.55
N PRO A 417 -22.43 5.45 -1.75
CA PRO A 417 -21.66 6.69 -1.67
C PRO A 417 -21.18 7.00 -0.25
N HIS A 418 -21.79 6.37 0.76
CA HIS A 418 -21.49 6.60 2.17
C HIS A 418 -20.35 5.73 2.68
N GLY A 419 -19.99 4.65 1.98
CA GLY A 419 -19.04 3.66 2.48
C GLY A 419 -17.59 3.88 2.06
N GLY A 420 -16.71 3.01 2.54
CA GLY A 420 -15.31 2.93 2.12
C GLY A 420 -14.42 2.40 3.24
N TYR A 421 -13.11 2.56 3.08
CA TYR A 421 -12.16 2.32 4.17
C TYR A 421 -11.10 3.42 4.24
N LEU A 422 -10.51 3.60 5.43
CA LEU A 422 -9.23 4.26 5.55
C LEU A 422 -8.12 3.23 5.58
N ILE A 423 -6.99 3.60 4.98
CA ILE A 423 -5.74 2.86 5.05
C ILE A 423 -4.63 3.80 5.52
N PHE A 424 -3.99 3.40 6.61
CA PHE A 424 -2.87 4.10 7.23
C PHE A 424 -1.57 3.34 6.97
N ARG A 425 -0.52 4.03 6.54
CA ARG A 425 0.75 3.42 6.09
C ARG A 425 1.92 3.96 6.87
N HIS A 426 2.79 3.07 7.32
CA HIS A 426 4.14 3.42 7.77
C HIS A 426 5.13 2.86 6.76
N LEU A 427 5.99 3.72 6.20
CA LEU A 427 7.09 3.34 5.32
C LEU A 427 8.42 3.41 6.07
N LEU A 428 9.15 2.30 6.02
CA LEU A 428 10.51 2.17 6.50
C LEU A 428 10.70 2.74 7.93
N PRO A 429 9.95 2.22 8.93
CA PRO A 429 10.15 2.63 10.31
C PRO A 429 11.57 2.28 10.78
N SER A 430 12.16 3.17 11.57
CA SER A 430 13.44 2.92 12.23
C SER A 430 13.32 1.68 13.12
N PRO A 431 14.31 0.76 13.12
CA PRO A 431 14.31 -0.39 14.01
C PRO A 431 14.18 -0.01 15.49
N ALA A 432 14.69 1.18 15.87
CA ALA A 432 14.63 1.73 17.22
C ALA A 432 13.27 2.35 17.58
N PHE A 433 12.40 2.62 16.61
CA PHE A 433 11.09 3.21 16.86
C PHE A 433 10.07 2.13 17.25
N ALA A 434 9.76 2.06 18.54
CA ALA A 434 8.88 1.03 19.13
C ALA A 434 7.40 1.19 18.75
N HIS A 435 6.96 2.39 18.37
CA HIS A 435 5.54 2.71 18.16
C HIS A 435 5.11 2.62 16.69
N SER A 436 5.61 1.62 15.96
CA SER A 436 5.27 1.43 14.54
C SER A 436 4.43 0.19 14.29
N LEU A 437 3.66 0.21 13.20
CA LEU A 437 2.89 -0.94 12.73
C LEU A 437 3.75 -2.18 12.45
N ALA A 438 5.02 -2.00 12.12
CA ALA A 438 5.96 -3.11 11.94
C ALA A 438 6.22 -3.89 13.24
N LYS A 439 5.92 -3.31 14.41
CA LYS A 439 6.07 -3.95 15.72
C LYS A 439 4.83 -4.70 16.19
N VAL A 440 3.66 -4.50 15.54
CA VAL A 440 2.42 -5.22 15.87
C VAL A 440 2.56 -6.68 15.40
N GLN A 441 2.62 -7.64 16.33
CA GLN A 441 2.84 -9.05 15.99
C GLN A 441 1.54 -9.86 15.94
N LYS A 442 0.51 -9.44 16.68
CA LYS A 442 -0.79 -10.13 16.72
C LYS A 442 -1.96 -9.17 16.48
N PRO A 443 -3.05 -9.64 15.88
CA PRO A 443 -4.28 -8.86 15.77
C PRO A 443 -4.77 -8.41 17.15
N GLY A 444 -5.17 -7.15 17.29
CA GLY A 444 -5.64 -6.56 18.55
C GLY A 444 -4.57 -5.83 19.35
N GLU A 445 -3.28 -5.98 19.02
CA GLU A 445 -2.17 -5.28 19.70
C GLU A 445 -1.96 -3.85 19.18
N GLU A 446 -2.67 -3.40 18.14
CA GLU A 446 -2.41 -2.15 17.42
C GLU A 446 -2.33 -0.94 18.35
N ARG A 447 -3.35 -0.76 19.21
CA ARG A 447 -3.42 0.37 20.15
C ARG A 447 -2.30 0.30 21.19
N GLN A 448 -2.01 -0.88 21.71
CA GLN A 448 -0.97 -1.07 22.72
C GLN A 448 0.42 -0.74 22.17
N VAL A 449 0.73 -1.23 20.96
CA VAL A 449 2.05 -1.04 20.34
C VAL A 449 2.24 0.42 19.91
N LEU A 450 1.25 1.01 19.23
CA LEU A 450 1.38 2.38 18.73
C LEU A 450 1.28 3.43 19.85
N GLY A 451 0.60 3.14 20.97
CA GLY A 451 0.45 4.09 22.07
C GLY A 451 -0.15 5.42 21.60
N ASP A 452 0.53 6.53 21.91
CA ASP A 452 0.14 7.89 21.48
C ASP A 452 0.09 8.08 19.95
N TYR A 453 0.77 7.22 19.19
CA TYR A 453 0.79 7.25 17.73
C TYR A 453 -0.41 6.48 17.12
N TYR A 454 -1.24 5.82 17.93
CA TYR A 454 -2.48 5.20 17.48
C TYR A 454 -3.50 6.30 17.14
N PRO A 455 -3.99 6.40 15.90
CA PRO A 455 -5.00 7.38 15.53
C PRO A 455 -6.36 7.02 16.14
N ASP A 456 -6.83 7.82 17.10
CA ASP A 456 -8.19 7.74 17.61
C ASP A 456 -9.17 8.31 16.59
N LEU A 457 -10.24 7.57 16.30
CA LEU A 457 -11.30 7.97 15.38
C LEU A 457 -12.60 8.27 16.14
N ALA A 458 -13.29 9.33 15.75
CA ALA A 458 -14.63 9.65 16.27
C ALA A 458 -15.51 10.27 15.18
N TYR A 459 -16.70 9.70 14.96
CA TYR A 459 -17.75 10.36 14.18
C TYR A 459 -18.31 11.55 14.96
N GLN A 460 -18.53 12.67 14.28
CA GLN A 460 -19.00 13.92 14.86
C GLN A 460 -19.88 14.70 13.89
N ASP A 461 -20.80 15.49 14.44
CA ASP A 461 -21.51 16.52 13.69
C ASP A 461 -20.56 17.65 13.27
N LYS A 462 -20.82 18.20 12.08
CA LYS A 462 -20.04 19.34 11.55
C LYS A 462 -20.06 20.52 12.52
N ALA A 463 -21.24 20.88 13.02
CA ALA A 463 -21.40 22.00 13.95
C ALA A 463 -20.62 21.80 15.27
N ALA A 464 -20.58 20.56 15.78
CA ALA A 464 -19.82 20.23 16.98
C ALA A 464 -18.30 20.37 16.76
N PHE A 465 -17.81 20.09 15.55
CA PHE A 465 -16.41 20.36 15.20
C PHE A 465 -16.14 21.85 15.02
N GLU A 466 -17.03 22.60 14.37
CA GLU A 466 -16.89 24.05 14.15
C GLU A 466 -16.89 24.83 15.48
N ALA A 467 -17.67 24.39 16.47
CA ALA A 467 -17.70 24.99 17.81
C ALA A 467 -16.35 24.96 18.55
N ARG A 468 -15.40 24.11 18.12
CA ARG A 468 -14.02 24.08 18.66
C ARG A 468 -13.19 25.30 18.28
N GLY A 469 -13.67 26.08 17.32
CA GLY A 469 -12.99 27.27 16.83
C GLY A 469 -11.74 26.95 16.01
N CYS A 470 -10.87 27.95 15.89
CA CYS A 470 -9.62 27.89 15.15
C CYS A 470 -8.49 28.28 16.11
N PRO A 471 -7.93 27.33 16.89
CA PRO A 471 -6.80 27.65 17.73
C PRO A 471 -5.65 28.14 16.82
N ALA A 472 -5.14 29.33 17.10
CA ALA A 472 -3.95 29.83 16.40
C ALA A 472 -2.80 28.84 16.65
N ARG A 473 -2.02 28.57 15.60
CA ARG A 473 -0.88 27.65 15.65
C ARG A 473 0.21 28.11 16.58
#